data_AF-A0A532CNR7-F1
#
_entry.id   AF-A0A532CNR7-F1
#
_cell.length_a   1.000
_cell.length_b   1.000
_cell.length_c   1.000
_cell.angle_alpha   90.00
_cell.angle_beta   90.00
_cell.angle_gamma   90.00
#
_symmetry.space_group_name_H-M   'P 1'
#
loop_
_entity.id
_entity.type
_entity.pdbx_description
1 polymer ?
#
loop_
_entity_poly.entity_id
_entity_poly.type
_entity_poly.pdbx_seq_one_letter_code
_entity_poly.pdbx_strand_id
1 'polypeptide(L)'
;MNRVLDFRSRLVGGGVAIALLIGLAACGGPPNWVKQGSGAYNEKDNKGFYGVGSVVGVRNEPLAWDTAENRPSVNRYLLIDASLRAHDPKGADAIVQQAEKEYGDKSLVLYGMDRGMTLQLAGEYQQSNAVLEQAEDEIDRLYTRKIRTEALAFMTNDTALPYEGDPYEQVLINVLKALNYAVLGQWQDALVEARRIDHRLNVLSDRTKEKDAYRDDGFARYLSGILYERTGDVNNAFIAYRKAYETFDTTRAWSHTVVPSQLREDLLRTAEALHFTQELAEYRRLFPDTKWETSQSLQPLAQVIVISYNGRAPHKEDEFLDLPISLNALQLVLFNRGILRQNRQSNQAVDSVLYGLNGRVVRVALPRLIPQKTQVPVDRVSLIQDDNGTRVTLNTELVHNVTALADKALSERMAGITVKALSRAATKFALAEGATRAAQQAAGRDAGPWVGLLVGLLTKGLAVASEEADKRSWQTLPDEIHLARVWIPPGRYQVQSSVGGSLDPLKPEVMRTLSLEPGETAVLLQRVMP
;
A
#
# COMPACT_ATOMS: atom_id res chain seq x y z
N MET A 1 21.39 -51.20 64.66
CA MET A 1 20.69 -51.60 65.91
C MET A 1 20.70 -50.39 66.82
N ASN A 2 19.64 -49.83 67.38
CA ASN A 2 18.22 -50.16 67.53
C ASN A 2 17.46 -48.81 67.56
N ARG A 3 16.36 -48.63 66.82
CA ARG A 3 14.95 -48.95 67.14
C ARG A 3 14.35 -48.20 68.35
N VAL A 4 13.36 -47.38 67.99
CA VAL A 4 12.07 -47.06 68.63
C VAL A 4 12.05 -46.07 69.79
N LEU A 5 11.41 -44.92 69.57
CA LEU A 5 10.27 -44.43 70.36
C LEU A 5 9.53 -43.29 69.61
N ASP A 6 8.20 -43.36 69.73
CA ASP A 6 7.17 -42.52 69.13
C ASP A 6 7.07 -41.15 69.84
N PHE A 7 6.90 -40.05 69.09
CA PHE A 7 6.50 -38.77 69.66
C PHE A 7 5.70 -37.91 68.67
N ARG A 8 4.55 -37.45 69.16
CA ARG A 8 3.58 -36.54 68.53
C ARG A 8 4.23 -35.25 68.01
N SER A 9 3.83 -34.79 66.83
CA SER A 9 4.06 -33.41 66.38
C SER A 9 2.73 -32.67 66.14
N ARG A 10 2.60 -31.53 66.82
CA ARG A 10 1.65 -30.45 66.53
C ARG A 10 2.18 -29.66 65.33
N LEU A 11 1.30 -29.28 64.40
CA LEU A 11 1.56 -28.22 63.43
C LEU A 11 0.38 -27.23 63.40
N VAL A 12 0.72 -26.01 63.81
CA VAL A 12 0.08 -24.71 63.55
C VAL A 12 -0.13 -24.59 62.03
N GLY A 13 -1.24 -24.14 61.45
CA GLY A 13 -2.20 -23.11 61.85
C GLY A 13 -2.20 -22.04 60.76
N GLY A 14 -2.98 -22.25 59.68
CA GLY A 14 -3.20 -21.28 58.60
C GLY A 14 -4.54 -20.55 58.79
N GLY A 15 -4.50 -19.22 58.88
CA GLY A 15 -5.62 -18.32 58.55
C GLY A 15 -5.60 -18.01 57.04
N VAL A 16 -6.66 -17.59 56.35
CA VAL A 16 -7.70 -16.58 56.61
C VAL A 16 -8.87 -16.89 55.62
N ALA A 17 -10.08 -17.24 56.06
CA ALA A 17 -11.31 -16.41 56.23
C ALA A 17 -11.82 -15.65 54.97
N ILE A 18 -12.93 -16.07 54.31
CA ILE A 18 -14.38 -15.73 54.49
C ILE A 18 -14.89 -14.67 53.49
N ALA A 19 -15.93 -15.02 52.72
CA ALA A 19 -17.19 -14.28 52.44
C ALA A 19 -17.75 -14.68 51.05
N LEU A 20 -19.05 -14.80 50.74
CA LEU A 20 -20.31 -14.97 51.48
C LEU A 20 -21.36 -15.34 50.40
N LEU A 21 -22.28 -16.24 50.74
CA LEU A 21 -23.43 -16.70 49.93
C LEU A 21 -24.55 -15.66 49.83
N ILE A 22 -25.31 -15.69 48.73
CA ILE A 22 -26.78 -15.57 48.52
C ILE A 22 -26.94 -15.52 46.97
N GLY A 23 -27.63 -16.39 46.23
CA GLY A 23 -28.88 -17.11 46.46
C GLY A 23 -29.95 -16.51 45.54
N LEU A 24 -30.16 -17.06 44.34
CA LEU A 24 -31.39 -16.88 43.56
C LEU A 24 -31.60 -18.05 42.59
N ALA A 25 -32.75 -18.69 42.73
CA ALA A 25 -33.19 -19.86 41.99
C ALA A 25 -33.97 -19.48 40.72
N ALA A 26 -33.78 -20.30 39.68
CA ALA A 26 -34.72 -20.78 38.66
C ALA A 26 -35.62 -19.84 37.82
N CYS A 27 -35.68 -20.20 36.53
CA CYS A 27 -36.71 -19.96 35.50
C CYS A 27 -36.66 -18.65 34.70
N GLY A 28 -36.28 -18.77 33.42
CA GLY A 28 -36.54 -17.76 32.38
C GLY A 28 -35.93 -18.16 31.03
N GLY A 29 -36.77 -18.42 30.02
CA GLY A 29 -36.32 -18.60 28.63
C GLY A 29 -35.68 -17.34 28.03
N PRO A 30 -35.21 -17.37 26.77
CA PRO A 30 -34.49 -16.23 26.19
C PRO A 30 -35.34 -14.94 26.19
N PRO A 31 -34.71 -13.78 26.42
CA PRO A 31 -35.40 -12.50 26.57
C PRO A 31 -36.12 -12.07 25.28
N ASN A 32 -37.28 -11.43 25.45
CA ASN A 32 -38.26 -11.16 24.38
C ASN A 32 -37.76 -10.31 23.20
N TRP A 33 -36.65 -9.60 23.32
CA TRP A 33 -36.07 -8.82 22.21
C TRP A 33 -35.50 -9.71 21.09
N VAL A 34 -35.31 -11.00 21.33
CA VAL A 34 -34.87 -11.98 20.33
C VAL A 34 -36.03 -12.43 19.40
N LYS A 35 -37.29 -12.08 19.70
CA LYS A 35 -38.48 -12.52 18.93
C LYS A 35 -39.06 -11.51 17.93
N GLN A 36 -38.55 -10.28 17.85
CA GLN A 36 -39.10 -9.27 16.92
C GLN A 36 -38.03 -8.73 15.98
N GLY A 37 -38.08 -9.16 14.72
CA GLY A 37 -37.38 -8.54 13.61
C GLY A 37 -38.17 -7.34 13.04
N SER A 38 -37.41 -6.29 12.72
CA SER A 38 -37.70 -5.05 11.96
C SER A 38 -39.15 -4.63 11.65
N GLY A 39 -39.58 -3.54 12.31
CA GLY A 39 -40.61 -2.60 11.84
C GLY A 39 -41.78 -2.42 12.80
N ALA A 40 -41.74 -1.40 13.67
CA ALA A 40 -42.86 -1.03 14.54
C ALA A 40 -43.41 0.35 14.15
N TYR A 41 -44.66 0.40 13.71
CA TYR A 41 -45.45 1.61 13.49
C TYR A 41 -46.10 2.03 14.82
N ASN A 42 -46.00 3.31 15.21
CA ASN A 42 -46.63 3.84 16.42
C ASN A 42 -47.85 4.70 16.05
N GLU A 43 -49.04 4.20 16.36
CA GLU A 43 -50.33 4.85 16.03
C GLU A 43 -50.64 6.11 16.85
N LYS A 44 -49.95 6.35 17.97
CA LYS A 44 -50.22 7.54 18.80
C LYS A 44 -49.70 8.85 18.20
N ASP A 45 -48.64 8.80 17.39
CA ASP A 45 -47.95 9.98 16.85
C ASP A 45 -47.90 10.00 15.31
N ASN A 46 -48.52 9.03 14.64
CA ASN A 46 -48.65 8.91 13.18
C ASN A 46 -47.31 9.09 12.42
N LYS A 47 -46.21 8.51 12.93
CA LYS A 47 -44.88 8.56 12.31
C LYS A 47 -44.31 7.15 12.12
N GLY A 48 -43.91 6.84 10.88
CA GLY A 48 -43.13 5.64 10.54
C GLY A 48 -41.64 5.97 10.48
N PHE A 49 -40.80 5.09 11.06
CA PHE A 49 -39.34 5.19 10.96
C PHE A 49 -38.83 4.22 9.88
N TYR A 50 -38.15 4.77 8.87
CA TYR A 50 -37.21 4.04 8.02
C TYR A 50 -35.89 4.81 7.99
N GLY A 51 -34.77 4.08 8.14
CA GLY A 51 -33.44 4.56 7.78
C GLY A 51 -32.55 5.08 8.92
N VAL A 52 -31.41 4.39 9.07
CA VAL A 52 -30.10 4.88 9.57
C VAL A 52 -30.12 5.55 10.96
N GLY A 53 -30.07 4.73 12.01
CA GLY A 53 -30.01 5.20 13.40
C GLY A 53 -28.59 5.51 13.86
N SER A 54 -28.35 6.77 14.22
CA SER A 54 -27.32 7.15 15.18
C SER A 54 -27.64 6.49 16.53
N VAL A 55 -26.69 5.72 17.07
CA VAL A 55 -26.86 5.09 18.39
C VAL A 55 -26.46 6.10 19.46
N VAL A 56 -27.45 6.74 20.07
CA VAL A 56 -27.26 7.52 21.30
C VAL A 56 -27.88 6.74 22.46
N GLY A 57 -27.05 6.36 23.45
CA GLY A 57 -27.55 5.84 24.73
C GLY A 57 -27.06 4.46 25.18
N VAL A 58 -25.91 3.95 24.72
CA VAL A 58 -25.33 2.73 25.30
C VAL A 58 -24.74 3.06 26.68
N ARG A 59 -25.44 2.67 27.75
CA ARG A 59 -25.03 2.90 29.16
C ARG A 59 -24.13 1.80 29.75
N ASN A 60 -23.62 0.89 28.93
CA ASN A 60 -22.76 -0.20 29.36
C ASN A 60 -21.38 -0.03 28.70
N GLU A 61 -20.33 0.26 29.48
CA GLU A 61 -19.00 0.66 28.97
C GLU A 61 -18.37 -0.32 27.97
N PRO A 62 -18.42 -1.65 28.16
CA PRO A 62 -17.84 -2.60 27.19
C PRO A 62 -18.61 -2.62 25.86
N LEU A 63 -19.93 -2.53 25.92
CA LEU A 63 -20.77 -2.47 24.72
C LEU A 63 -20.66 -1.12 24.03
N ALA A 64 -20.43 -0.03 24.77
CA ALA A 64 -20.15 1.27 24.18
C ALA A 64 -18.83 1.25 23.41
N TRP A 65 -17.84 0.47 23.88
CA TRP A 65 -16.58 0.22 23.19
C TRP A 65 -16.78 -0.59 21.90
N ASP A 66 -17.47 -1.74 21.97
CA ASP A 66 -17.82 -2.53 20.78
C ASP A 66 -18.68 -1.75 19.77
N THR A 67 -19.59 -0.88 20.22
CA THR A 67 -20.44 -0.07 19.32
C THR A 67 -19.69 1.12 18.73
N ALA A 68 -18.66 1.63 19.43
CA ALA A 68 -17.75 2.66 18.91
C ALA A 68 -16.77 2.06 17.89
N GLU A 69 -16.27 0.84 18.12
CA GLU A 69 -15.46 0.07 17.17
C GLU A 69 -16.28 -0.42 15.96
N ASN A 70 -17.59 -0.69 16.12
CA ASN A 70 -18.50 -1.08 15.04
C ASN A 70 -19.18 0.10 14.32
N ARG A 71 -18.76 1.35 14.54
CA ARG A 71 -19.07 2.40 13.55
C ARG A 71 -18.44 1.94 12.24
N PRO A 72 -19.14 1.97 11.09
CA PRO A 72 -18.45 1.74 9.82
C PRO A 72 -17.34 2.78 9.77
N SER A 73 -16.10 2.34 9.96
CA SER A 73 -14.92 3.20 9.82
C SER A 73 -15.00 3.68 8.38
N VAL A 74 -15.35 4.94 8.20
CA VAL A 74 -15.32 5.54 6.87
C VAL A 74 -13.88 5.39 6.43
N ASN A 75 -13.64 4.60 5.38
CA ASN A 75 -12.31 4.33 4.90
C ASN A 75 -11.62 5.68 4.65
N ARG A 76 -10.56 6.00 5.43
CA ARG A 76 -9.87 7.29 5.38
C ARG A 76 -9.42 7.65 3.97
N TYR A 77 -9.05 6.66 3.15
CA TYR A 77 -8.65 6.88 1.77
C TYR A 77 -9.80 7.41 0.90
N LEU A 78 -11.06 7.05 1.19
CA LEU A 78 -12.22 7.64 0.52
C LEU A 78 -12.41 9.13 0.87
N LEU A 79 -12.11 9.51 2.11
CA LEU A 79 -12.16 10.91 2.56
C LEU A 79 -11.01 11.71 1.93
N ILE A 80 -9.80 11.15 1.91
CA ILE A 80 -8.63 11.73 1.23
C ILE A 80 -8.95 11.95 -0.25
N ASP A 81 -9.44 10.93 -0.95
CA ASP A 81 -9.86 11.01 -2.36
C ASP A 81 -10.91 12.10 -2.60
N ALA A 82 -11.90 12.20 -1.71
CA ALA A 82 -12.94 13.23 -1.81
C ALA A 82 -12.35 14.64 -1.66
N SER A 83 -11.42 14.82 -0.74
CA SER A 83 -10.71 16.10 -0.55
C SER A 83 -9.85 16.45 -1.77
N LEU A 84 -9.13 15.48 -2.34
CA LEU A 84 -8.32 15.67 -3.54
C LEU A 84 -9.18 16.03 -4.77
N ARG A 85 -10.32 15.36 -4.97
CA ARG A 85 -11.29 15.74 -6.04
C ARG A 85 -11.85 17.14 -5.84
N ALA A 86 -12.04 17.57 -4.59
CA ALA A 86 -12.45 18.92 -4.25
C ALA A 86 -11.34 19.97 -4.41
N HIS A 87 -10.15 19.59 -4.89
CA HIS A 87 -8.97 20.46 -4.99
C HIS A 87 -8.50 21.00 -3.62
N ASP A 88 -8.73 20.23 -2.55
CA ASP A 88 -8.30 20.53 -1.20
C ASP A 88 -7.25 19.51 -0.71
N PRO A 89 -5.98 19.63 -1.14
CA PRO A 89 -4.91 18.75 -0.69
C PRO A 89 -4.52 19.01 0.78
N LYS A 90 -4.81 20.20 1.33
CA LYS A 90 -4.58 20.50 2.76
C LYS A 90 -5.58 19.75 3.65
N GLY A 91 -6.85 19.69 3.24
CA GLY A 91 -7.85 18.84 3.87
C GLY A 91 -7.48 17.35 3.81
N ALA A 92 -6.89 16.90 2.70
CA ALA A 92 -6.40 15.53 2.56
C ALA A 92 -5.30 15.19 3.59
N ASP A 93 -4.30 16.04 3.75
CA ASP A 93 -3.26 15.88 4.79
C ASP A 93 -3.85 15.93 6.20
N ALA A 94 -4.80 16.84 6.46
CA ALA A 94 -5.45 16.94 7.77
C ALA A 94 -6.16 15.64 8.16
N ILE A 95 -6.78 14.92 7.21
CA ILE A 95 -7.39 13.61 7.45
C ILE A 95 -6.32 12.58 7.86
N VAL A 96 -5.18 12.54 7.14
CA VAL A 96 -4.08 11.63 7.49
C VAL A 96 -3.52 11.94 8.87
N GLN A 97 -3.30 13.22 9.17
CA GLN A 97 -2.78 13.67 10.45
C GLN A 97 -3.72 13.32 11.62
N GLN A 98 -5.03 13.51 11.46
CA GLN A 98 -6.02 13.16 12.48
C GLN A 98 -6.07 11.65 12.75
N ALA A 99 -5.83 10.85 11.73
CA ALA A 99 -5.82 9.39 11.80
C ALA A 99 -4.50 8.80 12.31
N GLU A 100 -3.49 9.60 12.69
CA GLU A 100 -2.15 9.12 13.11
C GLU A 100 -2.21 7.97 14.14
N LYS A 101 -3.08 8.11 15.15
CA LYS A 101 -3.25 7.08 16.19
C LYS A 101 -3.84 5.77 15.66
N GLU A 102 -4.63 5.82 14.59
CA GLU A 102 -5.28 4.65 13.99
C GLU A 102 -4.30 3.78 13.20
N TYR A 103 -3.18 4.34 12.72
CA TYR A 103 -2.12 3.57 12.05
C TYR A 103 -1.44 2.59 13.02
N GLY A 104 -1.25 3.02 14.27
CA GLY A 104 -0.56 2.28 15.33
C GLY A 104 0.93 2.05 15.06
N ASP A 105 1.63 1.55 16.07
CA ASP A 105 3.10 1.37 16.05
C ASP A 105 3.60 0.44 14.94
N LYS A 106 2.73 -0.43 14.41
CA LYS A 106 3.08 -1.37 13.33
C LYS A 106 2.97 -0.75 11.94
N SER A 107 2.42 0.44 11.80
CA SER A 107 2.20 1.08 10.49
C SER A 107 2.79 2.48 10.41
N LEU A 108 3.81 2.78 11.21
CA LEU A 108 4.51 4.07 11.22
C LEU A 108 5.08 4.43 9.84
N VAL A 109 5.67 3.47 9.13
CA VAL A 109 6.14 3.65 7.76
C VAL A 109 4.99 4.06 6.84
N LEU A 110 3.84 3.39 6.93
CA LEU A 110 2.67 3.69 6.11
C LEU A 110 2.09 5.08 6.41
N TYR A 111 2.07 5.47 7.68
CA TYR A 111 1.67 6.83 8.08
C TYR A 111 2.60 7.88 7.45
N GLY A 112 3.92 7.69 7.55
CA GLY A 112 4.89 8.61 6.97
C GLY A 112 4.80 8.68 5.44
N MET A 113 4.55 7.54 4.79
CA MET A 113 4.25 7.46 3.36
C MET A 113 3.00 8.27 2.98
N ASP A 114 1.85 7.98 3.59
CA ASP A 114 0.58 8.66 3.26
C ASP A 114 0.65 10.17 3.54
N ARG A 115 1.24 10.56 4.67
CA ARG A 115 1.39 11.96 5.07
C ARG A 115 2.40 12.69 4.19
N GLY A 116 3.53 12.04 3.86
CA GLY A 116 4.53 12.58 2.95
C GLY A 116 3.94 12.92 1.57
N MET A 117 3.15 12.01 1.01
CA MET A 117 2.47 12.24 -0.28
C MET A 117 1.45 13.38 -0.20
N THR A 118 0.58 13.38 0.80
CA THR A 118 -0.45 14.43 0.94
C THR A 118 0.14 15.81 1.21
N LEU A 119 1.24 15.92 1.97
CA LEU A 119 1.99 17.16 2.14
C LEU A 119 2.61 17.67 0.82
N GLN A 120 3.16 16.77 -0.01
CA GLN A 120 3.67 17.17 -1.33
C GLN A 120 2.55 17.72 -2.21
N LEU A 121 1.39 17.04 -2.23
CA LEU A 121 0.22 17.52 -2.97
C LEU A 121 -0.30 18.86 -2.45
N ALA A 122 -0.13 19.14 -1.15
CA ALA A 122 -0.47 20.42 -0.53
C ALA A 122 0.55 21.54 -0.82
N GLY A 123 1.67 21.23 -1.47
CA GLY A 123 2.77 22.17 -1.74
C GLY A 123 3.72 22.37 -0.55
N GLU A 124 3.57 21.57 0.52
CA GLU A 124 4.37 21.65 1.75
C GLU A 124 5.62 20.77 1.63
N TYR A 125 6.44 21.02 0.60
CA TYR A 125 7.53 20.14 0.16
C TYR A 125 8.59 19.86 1.24
N GLN A 126 8.95 20.86 2.05
CA GLN A 126 9.92 20.68 3.15
C GLN A 126 9.37 19.75 4.25
N GLN A 127 8.09 19.90 4.59
CA GLN A 127 7.44 19.04 5.59
C GLN A 127 7.27 17.62 5.04
N SER A 128 6.89 17.49 3.76
CA SER A 128 6.85 16.22 3.04
C SER A 128 8.19 15.49 3.13
N ASN A 129 9.32 16.17 2.84
CA ASN A 129 10.66 15.60 2.95
C ASN A 129 10.99 15.11 4.36
N ALA A 130 10.67 15.90 5.39
CA ALA A 130 10.95 15.53 6.78
C ALA A 130 10.18 14.27 7.21
N VAL A 131 8.90 14.14 6.81
CA VAL A 131 8.07 12.98 7.13
C VAL A 131 8.50 11.74 6.32
N LEU A 132 8.86 11.92 5.04
CA LEU A 132 9.38 10.84 4.21
C LEU A 132 10.75 10.32 4.69
N GLU A 133 11.63 11.20 5.19
CA GLU A 133 12.89 10.80 5.84
C GLU A 133 12.62 9.90 7.06
N GLN A 134 11.65 10.27 7.91
CA GLN A 134 11.28 9.45 9.08
C GLN A 134 10.75 8.07 8.69
N ALA A 135 9.99 7.98 7.59
CA ALA A 135 9.53 6.71 7.05
C ALA A 135 10.70 5.86 6.54
N GLU A 136 11.66 6.47 5.83
CA GLU A 136 12.89 5.83 5.35
C GLU A 136 13.74 5.29 6.51
N ASP A 137 13.96 6.11 7.55
CA ASP A 137 14.71 5.72 8.76
C ASP A 137 14.06 4.53 9.48
N GLU A 138 12.73 4.49 9.58
CA GLU A 138 12.02 3.37 10.20
C GLU A 138 12.11 2.09 9.34
N ILE A 139 12.09 2.19 8.00
CA ILE A 139 12.35 1.04 7.12
C ILE A 139 13.74 0.44 7.41
N ASP A 140 14.76 1.28 7.50
CA ASP A 140 16.14 0.83 7.72
C ASP A 140 16.33 0.25 9.14
N ARG A 141 15.60 0.79 10.13
CA ARG A 141 15.54 0.25 11.48
C ARG A 141 14.87 -1.13 11.51
N LEU A 142 13.75 -1.30 10.80
CA LEU A 142 13.01 -2.56 10.73
C LEU A 142 13.84 -3.65 10.04
N TYR A 143 14.58 -3.27 9.00
CA TYR A 143 15.52 -4.17 8.32
C TYR A 143 16.51 -4.86 9.29
N THR A 144 16.93 -4.16 10.34
CA THR A 144 17.93 -4.65 11.30
C THR A 144 17.35 -5.57 12.40
N ARG A 145 16.02 -5.59 12.62
CA ARG A 145 15.40 -6.19 13.84
C ARG A 145 14.65 -7.51 13.67
N LYS A 146 14.83 -8.23 12.55
CA LYS A 146 13.90 -9.28 12.05
C LYS A 146 13.60 -10.52 12.94
N ILE A 147 14.32 -10.78 14.04
CA ILE A 147 14.30 -12.13 14.68
C ILE A 147 13.15 -12.36 15.70
N ARG A 148 12.61 -11.35 16.39
CA ARG A 148 11.64 -11.59 17.50
C ARG A 148 10.16 -11.54 17.11
N THR A 149 9.80 -10.91 16.00
CA THR A 149 8.40 -10.58 15.68
C THR A 149 7.67 -11.66 14.88
N GLU A 150 8.39 -12.56 14.22
CA GLU A 150 7.81 -13.60 13.36
C GLU A 150 6.97 -14.62 14.13
N ALA A 151 7.35 -14.95 15.38
CA ALA A 151 6.62 -15.91 16.21
C ALA A 151 5.22 -15.41 16.62
N LEU A 152 5.09 -14.11 16.95
CA LEU A 152 3.80 -13.51 17.32
C LEU A 152 2.83 -13.44 16.13
N ALA A 153 3.35 -13.06 14.94
CA ALA A 153 2.57 -13.03 13.71
C ALA A 153 2.18 -14.44 13.23
N PHE A 154 2.97 -15.46 13.56
CA PHE A 154 2.58 -16.84 13.33
C PHE A 154 1.38 -17.25 14.19
N MET A 155 1.23 -16.72 15.41
CA MET A 155 0.10 -17.05 16.28
C MET A 155 -1.18 -16.25 15.98
N THR A 156 -1.03 -15.02 15.47
CA THR A 156 -2.14 -14.09 15.24
C THR A 156 -2.44 -13.98 13.75
N ASN A 157 -1.83 -13.03 13.05
CA ASN A 157 -1.95 -12.81 11.61
C ASN A 157 -0.73 -11.99 11.15
N ASP A 158 -0.65 -11.68 9.86
CA ASP A 158 0.50 -10.94 9.31
C ASP A 158 0.47 -9.43 9.65
N THR A 159 -0.68 -8.86 10.03
CA THR A 159 -0.79 -7.43 10.42
C THR A 159 -0.08 -7.13 11.74
N ALA A 160 0.23 -8.14 12.55
CA ALA A 160 1.06 -8.01 13.75
C ALA A 160 2.54 -7.67 13.45
N LEU A 161 3.01 -7.90 12.21
CA LEU A 161 4.34 -7.50 11.77
C LEU A 161 4.39 -5.98 11.48
N PRO A 162 5.50 -5.31 11.78
CA PRO A 162 5.74 -3.96 11.28
C PRO A 162 5.64 -3.92 9.75
N TYR A 163 4.96 -2.92 9.23
CA TYR A 163 4.87 -2.64 7.82
C TYR A 163 6.16 -1.97 7.33
N GLU A 164 6.86 -2.61 6.39
CA GLU A 164 8.10 -2.10 5.78
C GLU A 164 7.87 -1.46 4.40
N GLY A 165 6.64 -1.53 3.86
CA GLY A 165 6.35 -1.18 2.47
C GLY A 165 6.80 -2.23 1.46
N ASP A 166 6.10 -2.29 0.32
CA ASP A 166 6.54 -3.10 -0.82
C ASP A 166 7.79 -2.46 -1.47
N PRO A 167 8.67 -3.24 -2.14
CA PRO A 167 9.94 -2.73 -2.69
C PRO A 167 9.84 -1.45 -3.53
N TYR A 168 8.81 -1.35 -4.38
CA TYR A 168 8.59 -0.17 -5.22
C TYR A 168 8.14 1.05 -4.41
N GLU A 169 7.38 0.84 -3.33
CA GLU A 169 6.97 1.91 -2.41
C GLU A 169 8.20 2.51 -1.72
N GLN A 170 9.17 1.68 -1.32
CA GLN A 170 10.42 2.16 -0.71
C GLN A 170 11.22 3.04 -1.66
N VAL A 171 11.29 2.68 -2.95
CA VAL A 171 11.97 3.50 -3.99
C VAL A 171 11.21 4.82 -4.21
N LEU A 172 9.88 4.78 -4.20
CA LEU A 172 9.05 5.96 -4.39
C LEU A 172 9.23 7.02 -3.30
N ILE A 173 9.62 6.64 -2.07
CA ILE A 173 9.98 7.61 -1.01
C ILE A 173 11.08 8.56 -1.50
N ASN A 174 12.20 8.02 -1.98
CA ASN A 174 13.32 8.84 -2.46
C ASN A 174 12.96 9.59 -3.75
N VAL A 175 12.14 9.01 -4.63
CA VAL A 175 11.62 9.69 -5.83
C VAL A 175 10.82 10.93 -5.45
N LEU A 176 9.88 10.81 -4.50
CA LEU A 176 9.07 11.93 -4.01
C LEU A 176 9.94 13.01 -3.36
N LYS A 177 10.92 12.62 -2.53
CA LYS A 177 11.88 13.55 -1.93
C LYS A 177 12.72 14.28 -2.99
N ALA A 178 13.21 13.56 -4.00
CA ALA A 178 13.99 14.15 -5.09
C ALA A 178 13.16 15.18 -5.87
N LEU A 179 11.90 14.88 -6.16
CA LEU A 179 10.97 15.82 -6.81
C LEU A 179 10.68 17.03 -5.92
N ASN A 180 10.47 16.84 -4.62
CA ASN A 180 10.28 17.94 -3.66
C ASN A 180 11.49 18.89 -3.67
N TYR A 181 12.70 18.34 -3.56
CA TYR A 181 13.93 19.14 -3.62
C TYR A 181 14.08 19.85 -4.96
N ALA A 182 13.77 19.19 -6.07
CA ALA A 182 13.80 19.80 -7.41
C ALA A 182 12.81 20.97 -7.53
N VAL A 183 11.59 20.84 -7.01
CA VAL A 183 10.59 21.93 -6.99
C VAL A 183 11.07 23.11 -6.13
N LEU A 184 11.78 22.84 -5.04
CA LEU A 184 12.37 23.87 -4.17
C LEU A 184 13.64 24.52 -4.76
N GLY A 185 14.10 24.10 -5.95
CA GLY A 185 15.37 24.53 -6.55
C GLY A 185 16.60 23.99 -5.81
N GLN A 186 16.43 23.02 -4.92
CA GLN A 186 17.47 22.39 -4.11
C GLN A 186 18.10 21.20 -4.86
N TRP A 187 18.71 21.49 -6.01
CA TRP A 187 19.22 20.47 -6.94
C TRP A 187 20.28 19.55 -6.34
N GLN A 188 21.11 20.06 -5.43
CA GLN A 188 22.14 19.25 -4.78
C GLN A 188 21.53 18.22 -3.83
N ASP A 189 20.46 18.57 -3.12
CA ASP A 189 19.73 17.66 -2.24
C ASP A 189 18.91 16.65 -3.07
N ALA A 190 18.33 17.08 -4.19
CA ALA A 190 17.70 16.16 -5.15
C ALA A 190 18.71 15.10 -5.67
N LEU A 191 19.96 15.50 -5.90
CA LEU A 191 21.05 14.61 -6.30
C LEU A 191 21.45 13.62 -5.19
N VAL A 192 21.34 14.01 -3.91
CA VAL A 192 21.53 13.08 -2.79
C VAL A 192 20.45 11.99 -2.85
N GLU A 193 19.19 12.36 -3.07
CA GLU A 193 18.10 11.39 -3.22
C GLU A 193 18.27 10.49 -4.45
N ALA A 194 18.76 11.03 -5.58
CA ALA A 194 19.10 10.22 -6.76
C ALA A 194 20.13 9.12 -6.45
N ARG A 195 21.14 9.41 -5.62
CA ARG A 195 22.10 8.40 -5.14
C ARG A 195 21.48 7.42 -4.16
N ARG A 196 20.54 7.86 -3.31
CA ARG A 196 19.79 6.97 -2.40
C ARG A 196 18.90 6.00 -3.18
N ILE A 197 18.27 6.45 -4.28
CA ILE A 197 17.55 5.58 -5.22
C ILE A 197 18.48 4.49 -5.74
N ASP A 198 19.66 4.86 -6.28
CA ASP A 198 20.62 3.88 -6.79
C ASP A 198 21.05 2.88 -5.70
N HIS A 199 21.31 3.35 -4.47
CA HIS A 199 21.64 2.49 -3.35
C HIS A 199 20.50 1.53 -3.00
N ARG A 200 19.26 2.03 -2.89
CA ARG A 200 18.07 1.23 -2.57
C ARG A 200 17.82 0.16 -3.62
N LEU A 201 17.92 0.49 -4.91
CA LEU A 201 17.76 -0.47 -6.00
C LEU A 201 18.83 -1.56 -5.96
N ASN A 202 20.09 -1.21 -5.66
CA ASN A 202 21.15 -2.20 -5.49
C ASN A 202 20.85 -3.14 -4.30
N VAL A 203 20.42 -2.60 -3.16
CA VAL A 203 20.03 -3.39 -1.98
C VAL A 203 18.86 -4.32 -2.29
N LEU A 204 17.85 -3.87 -3.05
CA LEU A 204 16.72 -4.69 -3.48
C LEU A 204 17.16 -5.80 -4.44
N SER A 205 18.04 -5.48 -5.40
CA SER A 205 18.60 -6.46 -6.32
C SER A 205 19.42 -7.55 -5.60
N ASP A 206 20.19 -7.18 -4.56
CA ASP A 206 21.00 -8.15 -3.80
C ASP A 206 20.15 -9.10 -2.94
N ARG A 207 18.93 -8.69 -2.56
CA ARG A 207 18.02 -9.49 -1.72
C ARG A 207 17.38 -10.67 -2.45
N THR A 208 17.33 -10.65 -3.78
CA THR A 208 16.66 -11.69 -4.55
C THR A 208 17.54 -12.23 -5.67
N LYS A 209 17.68 -13.56 -5.73
CA LYS A 209 18.34 -14.24 -6.85
C LYS A 209 17.41 -14.44 -8.05
N GLU A 210 16.11 -14.17 -7.88
CA GLU A 210 15.08 -14.47 -8.86
C GLU A 210 15.06 -13.44 -9.99
N LYS A 211 15.46 -13.89 -11.20
CA LYS A 211 15.16 -13.33 -12.54
C LYS A 211 14.15 -12.19 -12.58
N ASP A 212 12.95 -12.55 -12.20
CA ASP A 212 11.77 -11.79 -12.54
C ASP A 212 11.32 -10.84 -11.42
N ALA A 213 12.02 -10.83 -10.28
CA ALA A 213 11.67 -9.99 -9.13
C ALA A 213 11.80 -8.48 -9.40
N TYR A 214 10.97 -7.65 -8.74
CA TYR A 214 11.18 -6.20 -8.75
C TYR A 214 12.53 -5.87 -8.09
N ARG A 215 13.52 -5.58 -8.93
CA ARG A 215 14.93 -5.31 -8.58
C ARG A 215 15.41 -3.95 -9.06
N ASP A 216 14.66 -3.34 -9.96
CA ASP A 216 15.05 -2.14 -10.68
C ASP A 216 13.82 -1.33 -11.10
N ASP A 217 14.01 -0.03 -11.34
CA ASP A 217 12.93 0.90 -11.65
C ASP A 217 13.30 1.86 -12.79
N GLY A 218 12.61 1.73 -13.93
CA GLY A 218 12.87 2.55 -15.12
C GLY A 218 12.61 4.04 -14.88
N PHE A 219 11.55 4.38 -14.14
CA PHE A 219 11.22 5.78 -13.83
C PHE A 219 12.21 6.38 -12.84
N ALA A 220 12.51 5.67 -11.75
CA ALA A 220 13.43 6.18 -10.73
C ALA A 220 14.82 6.43 -11.33
N ARG A 221 15.30 5.51 -12.19
CA ARG A 221 16.55 5.71 -12.94
C ARG A 221 16.48 6.86 -13.93
N TYR A 222 15.36 6.98 -14.65
CA TYR A 222 15.17 8.08 -15.59
C TYR A 222 15.22 9.42 -14.87
N LEU A 223 14.50 9.55 -13.75
CA LEU A 223 14.54 10.73 -12.90
C LEU A 223 15.95 11.01 -12.37
N SER A 224 16.68 10.01 -11.89
CA SER A 224 18.09 10.18 -11.49
C SER A 224 18.93 10.75 -12.62
N GLY A 225 18.75 10.26 -13.86
CA GLY A 225 19.44 10.79 -15.05
C GLY A 225 19.14 12.27 -15.29
N ILE A 226 17.87 12.66 -15.21
CA ILE A 226 17.42 14.05 -15.33
C ILE A 226 18.13 14.94 -14.29
N LEU A 227 18.21 14.48 -13.04
CA LEU A 227 18.82 15.22 -11.94
C LEU A 227 20.34 15.33 -12.08
N TYR A 228 21.04 14.24 -12.44
CA TYR A 228 22.47 14.29 -12.74
C TYR A 228 22.77 15.30 -13.84
N GLU A 229 22.02 15.23 -14.93
CA GLU A 229 22.22 16.10 -16.07
C GLU A 229 21.99 17.57 -15.71
N ARG A 230 20.94 17.85 -14.93
CA ARG A 230 20.63 19.19 -14.49
C ARG A 230 21.76 19.81 -13.66
N THR A 231 22.49 18.99 -12.91
CA THR A 231 23.66 19.43 -12.13
C THR A 231 24.96 19.48 -12.95
N GLY A 232 24.90 19.16 -14.25
CA GLY A 232 26.05 19.15 -15.16
C GLY A 232 26.84 17.84 -15.17
N ASP A 233 26.41 16.81 -14.44
CA ASP A 233 27.05 15.50 -14.41
C ASP A 233 26.56 14.62 -15.57
N VAL A 234 26.96 15.00 -16.78
CA VAL A 234 26.50 14.37 -18.03
C VAL A 234 26.89 12.89 -18.10
N ASN A 235 28.02 12.50 -17.51
CA ASN A 235 28.47 11.11 -17.50
C ASN A 235 27.57 10.22 -16.64
N ASN A 236 27.27 10.63 -15.40
CA ASN A 236 26.33 9.87 -14.56
C ASN A 236 24.90 9.94 -15.11
N ALA A 237 24.52 11.05 -15.74
CA ALA A 237 23.24 11.16 -16.46
C ALA A 237 23.13 10.10 -17.56
N PHE A 238 24.13 9.98 -18.43
CA PHE A 238 24.16 8.97 -19.48
C PHE A 238 24.07 7.55 -18.93
N ILE A 239 24.81 7.24 -17.84
CA ILE A 239 24.75 5.93 -17.18
C ILE A 239 23.32 5.66 -16.66
N ALA A 240 22.69 6.63 -16.00
CA ALA A 240 21.35 6.50 -15.48
C ALA A 240 20.31 6.34 -16.60
N TYR A 241 20.42 7.11 -17.69
CA TYR A 241 19.56 6.98 -18.87
C TYR A 241 19.71 5.62 -19.56
N ARG A 242 20.93 5.11 -19.69
CA ARG A 242 21.16 3.77 -20.25
C ARG A 242 20.46 2.71 -19.41
N LYS A 243 20.67 2.73 -18.10
CA LYS A 243 20.03 1.77 -17.21
C LYS A 243 18.51 1.93 -17.23
N ALA A 244 17.99 3.16 -17.26
CA ALA A 244 16.54 3.40 -17.40
C ALA A 244 15.98 2.77 -18.68
N TYR A 245 16.66 2.93 -19.81
CA TYR A 245 16.28 2.31 -21.08
C TYR A 245 16.27 0.78 -20.98
N GLU A 246 17.33 0.19 -20.44
CA GLU A 246 17.43 -1.26 -20.22
C GLU A 246 16.29 -1.76 -19.32
N THR A 247 15.99 -1.06 -18.23
CA THR A 247 14.88 -1.42 -17.33
C THR A 247 13.53 -1.31 -18.02
N PHE A 248 13.24 -0.21 -18.74
CA PHE A 248 11.99 -0.07 -19.48
C PHE A 248 11.83 -1.16 -20.55
N ASP A 249 12.91 -1.48 -21.27
CA ASP A 249 12.85 -2.48 -22.33
C ASP A 249 12.63 -3.89 -21.79
N THR A 250 13.39 -4.27 -20.75
CA THR A 250 13.31 -5.62 -20.15
C THR A 250 12.03 -5.85 -19.35
N THR A 251 11.47 -4.82 -18.72
CA THR A 251 10.26 -4.95 -17.88
C THR A 251 8.95 -4.71 -18.63
N ARG A 252 9.00 -4.20 -19.87
CA ARG A 252 7.85 -3.77 -20.67
C ARG A 252 6.67 -4.74 -20.65
N ALA A 253 6.96 -6.05 -20.70
CA ALA A 253 5.94 -7.10 -20.78
C ALA A 253 5.00 -7.14 -19.56
N TRP A 254 5.50 -6.84 -18.36
CA TRP A 254 4.72 -6.88 -17.12
C TRP A 254 4.45 -5.48 -16.55
N SER A 255 5.34 -4.51 -16.77
CA SER A 255 5.16 -3.13 -16.28
C SER A 255 4.20 -2.31 -17.15
N HIS A 256 3.87 -2.81 -18.33
CA HIS A 256 3.03 -2.14 -19.33
C HIS A 256 3.49 -0.72 -19.67
N THR A 257 4.78 -0.44 -19.46
CA THR A 257 5.39 0.88 -19.68
C THR A 257 6.41 0.76 -20.80
N VAL A 258 6.26 1.59 -21.84
CA VAL A 258 7.20 1.63 -22.97
C VAL A 258 8.35 2.59 -22.67
N VAL A 259 9.45 2.47 -23.43
CA VAL A 259 10.55 3.43 -23.36
C VAL A 259 10.03 4.83 -23.74
N PRO A 260 10.10 5.83 -22.84
CA PRO A 260 9.64 7.18 -23.13
C PRO A 260 10.38 7.79 -24.32
N SER A 261 9.70 8.62 -25.12
CA SER A 261 10.29 9.20 -26.32
C SER A 261 11.51 10.07 -26.01
N GLN A 262 11.38 10.93 -25.01
CA GLN A 262 12.43 11.83 -24.57
C GLN A 262 13.65 11.10 -23.96
N LEU A 263 13.48 9.89 -23.42
CA LEU A 263 14.62 9.10 -22.94
C LEU A 263 15.53 8.66 -24.09
N ARG A 264 14.95 8.40 -25.28
CA ARG A 264 15.74 8.11 -26.49
C ARG A 264 16.55 9.33 -26.94
N GLU A 265 15.94 10.50 -26.89
CA GLU A 265 16.61 11.78 -27.19
C GLU A 265 17.76 12.04 -26.22
N ASP A 266 17.54 11.82 -24.92
CA ASP A 266 18.56 12.00 -23.89
C ASP A 266 19.77 11.08 -24.07
N LEU A 267 19.54 9.81 -24.42
CA LEU A 267 20.63 8.87 -24.71
C LEU A 267 21.49 9.32 -25.89
N LEU A 268 20.87 9.74 -26.98
CA LEU A 268 21.57 10.24 -28.17
C LEU A 268 22.35 11.52 -27.84
N ARG A 269 21.68 12.46 -27.16
CA ARG A 269 22.24 13.77 -26.81
C ARG A 269 23.41 13.66 -25.83
N THR A 270 23.29 12.85 -24.79
CA THR A 270 24.35 12.67 -23.80
C THR A 270 25.51 11.82 -24.33
N ALA A 271 25.25 10.80 -25.16
CA ALA A 271 26.31 10.07 -25.86
C ALA A 271 27.11 10.97 -26.82
N GLU A 272 26.42 11.86 -27.56
CA GLU A 272 27.05 12.85 -28.42
C GLU A 272 27.91 13.84 -27.62
N ALA A 273 27.36 14.39 -26.53
CA ALA A 273 28.07 15.34 -25.67
C ALA A 273 29.34 14.75 -25.01
N LEU A 274 29.35 13.44 -24.73
CA LEU A 274 30.49 12.73 -24.15
C LEU A 274 31.45 12.17 -25.21
N HIS A 275 31.17 12.34 -26.51
CA HIS A 275 31.91 11.74 -27.61
C HIS A 275 31.98 10.20 -27.58
N PHE A 276 30.95 9.56 -27.04
CA PHE A 276 30.77 8.09 -27.05
C PHE A 276 30.30 7.63 -28.43
N THR A 277 31.22 7.66 -29.40
CA THR A 277 30.92 7.44 -30.82
C THR A 277 30.33 6.07 -31.14
N GLN A 278 30.75 5.03 -30.41
CA GLN A 278 30.23 3.66 -30.59
C GLN A 278 28.79 3.56 -30.12
N GLU A 279 28.51 4.02 -28.89
CA GLU A 279 27.17 4.04 -28.31
C GLU A 279 26.22 4.94 -29.09
N LEU A 280 26.68 6.10 -29.53
CA LEU A 280 25.89 7.00 -30.38
C LEU A 280 25.50 6.31 -31.69
N ALA A 281 26.43 5.58 -32.33
CA ALA A 281 26.13 4.82 -33.54
C ALA A 281 25.14 3.67 -33.29
N GLU A 282 25.21 3.02 -32.12
CA GLU A 282 24.27 1.99 -31.69
C GLU A 282 22.87 2.57 -31.47
N TYR A 283 22.73 3.62 -30.66
CA TYR A 283 21.44 4.24 -30.39
C TYR A 283 20.81 4.87 -31.64
N ARG A 284 21.60 5.41 -32.58
CA ARG A 284 21.07 5.87 -33.89
C ARG A 284 20.49 4.73 -34.71
N ARG A 285 21.02 3.51 -34.61
CA ARG A 285 20.46 2.32 -35.27
C ARG A 285 19.21 1.81 -34.56
N LEU A 286 19.19 1.87 -33.23
CA LEU A 286 18.04 1.46 -32.42
C LEU A 286 16.86 2.44 -32.57
N PHE A 287 17.15 3.73 -32.75
CA PHE A 287 16.16 4.81 -32.78
C PHE A 287 16.27 5.66 -34.07
N PRO A 288 16.12 5.07 -35.27
CA PRO A 288 16.41 5.75 -36.54
C PRO A 288 15.54 7.00 -36.78
N ASP A 289 14.33 7.03 -36.21
CA ASP A 289 13.38 8.14 -36.37
C ASP A 289 13.50 9.21 -35.29
N THR A 290 14.37 9.01 -34.27
CA THR A 290 14.50 9.96 -33.16
C THR A 290 15.44 11.10 -33.54
N LYS A 291 14.90 12.33 -33.50
CA LYS A 291 15.67 13.56 -33.64
C LYS A 291 15.94 14.11 -32.24
N TRP A 292 17.13 14.65 -32.02
CA TRP A 292 17.49 15.26 -30.74
C TRP A 292 18.17 16.60 -30.97
N GLU A 293 18.02 17.49 -30.00
CA GLU A 293 18.77 18.73 -29.90
C GLU A 293 20.10 18.49 -29.22
N THR A 294 21.16 19.21 -29.61
CA THR A 294 22.47 19.07 -28.98
C THR A 294 22.47 19.72 -27.58
N SER A 295 23.34 19.26 -26.67
CA SER A 295 23.48 19.92 -25.36
C SER A 295 23.83 21.41 -25.49
N GLN A 296 24.57 21.81 -26.54
CA GLN A 296 24.90 23.21 -26.80
C GLN A 296 23.69 24.04 -27.27
N SER A 297 22.79 23.48 -28.09
CA SER A 297 21.58 24.18 -28.54
C SER A 297 20.54 24.36 -27.43
N LEU A 298 20.56 23.51 -26.40
CA LEU A 298 19.67 23.60 -25.25
C LEU A 298 20.14 24.57 -24.15
N GLN A 299 21.43 24.90 -24.08
CA GLN A 299 21.99 25.82 -23.07
C GLN A 299 21.26 27.17 -22.93
N PRO A 300 20.86 27.87 -24.01
CA PRO A 300 20.17 29.15 -23.88
C PRO A 300 18.68 29.02 -23.49
N LEU A 301 18.13 27.81 -23.45
CA LEU A 301 16.72 27.54 -23.18
C LEU A 301 16.50 27.25 -21.68
N ALA A 302 15.27 27.45 -21.24
CA ALA A 302 14.78 26.94 -19.96
C ALA A 302 14.13 25.57 -20.16
N GLN A 303 14.19 24.71 -19.16
CA GLN A 303 13.53 23.41 -19.16
C GLN A 303 12.30 23.44 -18.25
N VAL A 304 11.19 22.89 -18.72
CA VAL A 304 10.02 22.62 -17.88
C VAL A 304 9.81 21.12 -17.81
N ILE A 305 9.73 20.58 -16.61
CA ILE A 305 9.43 19.19 -16.32
C ILE A 305 8.04 19.13 -15.71
N VAL A 306 7.13 18.37 -16.30
CA VAL A 306 5.80 18.11 -15.77
C VAL A 306 5.75 16.68 -15.27
N ILE A 307 5.38 16.51 -14.00
CA ILE A 307 5.04 15.22 -13.41
C ILE A 307 3.56 15.22 -13.09
N SER A 308 2.84 14.25 -13.64
CA SER A 308 1.41 14.08 -13.41
C SER A 308 1.14 12.80 -12.65
N TYR A 309 0.46 12.91 -11.52
CA TYR A 309 0.00 11.77 -10.72
C TYR A 309 -1.45 11.46 -11.08
N ASN A 310 -1.68 10.33 -11.76
CA ASN A 310 -2.96 10.03 -12.39
C ASN A 310 -3.68 8.89 -11.69
N GLY A 311 -4.97 9.08 -11.43
CA GLY A 311 -5.83 8.04 -10.85
C GLY A 311 -5.52 7.77 -9.39
N ARG A 312 -5.79 6.53 -8.96
CA ARG A 312 -5.65 6.11 -7.56
C ARG A 312 -4.87 4.81 -7.49
N ALA A 313 -4.02 4.69 -6.48
CA ALA A 313 -3.28 3.46 -6.26
C ALA A 313 -4.24 2.26 -6.07
N PRO A 314 -3.83 1.06 -6.44
CA PRO A 314 -4.60 -0.14 -6.14
C PRO A 314 -4.66 -0.36 -4.63
N HIS A 315 -5.69 -1.07 -4.16
CA HIS A 315 -5.78 -1.48 -2.75
C HIS A 315 -5.83 -3.00 -2.63
N LYS A 316 -5.57 -3.52 -1.43
CA LYS A 316 -5.63 -4.96 -1.14
C LYS A 316 -6.91 -5.28 -0.38
N GLU A 317 -7.55 -6.40 -0.72
CA GLU A 317 -8.72 -6.96 -0.02
C GLU A 317 -8.44 -8.40 0.40
N ASP A 318 -9.24 -8.93 1.33
CA ASP A 318 -9.18 -10.34 1.71
C ASP A 318 -9.86 -11.21 0.65
N GLU A 319 -9.13 -12.22 0.16
CA GLU A 319 -9.68 -13.35 -0.56
C GLU A 319 -9.62 -14.59 0.34
N PHE A 320 -10.80 -15.13 0.68
CA PHE A 320 -10.89 -16.30 1.54
C PHE A 320 -10.80 -17.60 0.75
N LEU A 321 -9.95 -18.50 1.22
CA LEU A 321 -9.81 -19.86 0.75
C LEU A 321 -10.27 -20.83 1.84
N ASP A 322 -11.35 -21.56 1.56
CA ASP A 322 -11.92 -22.57 2.46
C ASP A 322 -11.38 -23.95 2.08
N LEU A 323 -10.55 -24.54 2.96
CA LEU A 323 -9.79 -25.76 2.67
C LEU A 323 -10.34 -26.99 3.38
N PRO A 324 -10.56 -28.11 2.66
CA PRO A 324 -10.84 -29.40 3.27
C PRO A 324 -9.54 -30.04 3.81
N ILE A 325 -9.65 -30.73 4.95
CA ILE A 325 -8.50 -31.06 5.84
C ILE A 325 -7.66 -32.27 5.37
N SER A 326 -7.98 -32.95 4.26
CA SER A 326 -7.07 -33.98 3.76
C SER A 326 -5.93 -33.34 2.97
N LEU A 327 -4.66 -33.66 3.31
CA LEU A 327 -3.47 -33.20 2.57
C LEU A 327 -3.58 -33.51 1.06
N ASN A 328 -4.28 -34.58 0.70
CA ASN A 328 -4.59 -34.95 -0.69
C ASN A 328 -5.64 -34.04 -1.33
N ALA A 329 -6.65 -33.56 -0.59
CA ALA A 329 -7.61 -32.57 -1.10
C ALA A 329 -7.01 -31.16 -1.19
N LEU A 330 -6.03 -30.83 -0.34
CA LEU A 330 -5.27 -29.58 -0.41
C LEU A 330 -4.47 -29.49 -1.71
N GLN A 331 -3.79 -30.57 -2.13
CA GLN A 331 -3.18 -30.64 -3.45
C GLN A 331 -4.19 -30.40 -4.57
N LEU A 332 -5.41 -30.95 -4.44
CA LEU A 332 -6.48 -30.79 -5.43
C LEU A 332 -7.00 -29.34 -5.52
N VAL A 333 -7.14 -28.65 -4.39
CA VAL A 333 -7.57 -27.23 -4.35
C VAL A 333 -6.48 -26.32 -4.93
N LEU A 334 -5.21 -26.53 -4.56
CA LEU A 334 -4.08 -25.77 -5.12
C LEU A 334 -3.91 -26.01 -6.63
N PHE A 335 -4.15 -27.24 -7.10
CA PHE A 335 -4.10 -27.61 -8.51
C PHE A 335 -5.25 -26.99 -9.31
N ASN A 336 -6.48 -26.99 -8.76
CA ASN A 336 -7.66 -26.42 -9.43
C ASN A 336 -7.71 -24.89 -9.39
N ARG A 337 -7.15 -24.23 -8.37
CA ARG A 337 -7.09 -22.75 -8.29
C ARG A 337 -5.92 -22.12 -9.04
N GLY A 338 -5.13 -22.90 -9.79
CA GLY A 338 -4.10 -22.35 -10.68
C GLY A 338 -2.86 -21.76 -9.98
N ILE A 339 -2.67 -22.01 -8.68
CA ILE A 339 -1.48 -21.53 -7.92
C ILE A 339 -0.18 -22.14 -8.50
N LEU A 340 -0.27 -23.21 -9.30
CA LEU A 340 0.84 -23.84 -10.00
C LEU A 340 0.92 -23.56 -11.51
N ARG A 341 -0.02 -22.82 -12.12
CA ARG A 341 0.05 -22.47 -13.56
C ARG A 341 -0.58 -21.10 -13.86
N GLN A 342 0.25 -20.19 -14.38
CA GLN A 342 -0.16 -18.93 -14.99
C GLN A 342 -1.19 -19.16 -16.12
N ASN A 343 -2.21 -18.30 -16.10
CA ASN A 343 -3.09 -17.93 -17.22
C ASN A 343 -4.25 -18.89 -17.56
N ARG A 344 -5.43 -18.66 -16.94
CA ARG A 344 -6.74 -18.88 -17.57
C ARG A 344 -7.89 -18.17 -16.82
N GLN A 345 -8.77 -17.51 -17.59
CA GLN A 345 -10.02 -16.88 -17.16
C GLN A 345 -10.83 -17.74 -16.17
N SER A 346 -11.20 -17.14 -15.02
CA SER A 346 -12.02 -17.79 -14.01
C SER A 346 -13.52 -17.63 -14.32
N ASN A 347 -14.19 -18.76 -14.54
CA ASN A 347 -15.66 -18.84 -14.48
C ASN A 347 -16.07 -18.99 -13.00
N GLN A 348 -16.79 -18.00 -12.48
CA GLN A 348 -17.21 -17.86 -11.07
C GLN A 348 -18.29 -18.87 -10.60
N ALA A 349 -18.43 -20.04 -11.23
CA ALA A 349 -19.57 -20.95 -10.98
C ALA A 349 -19.19 -22.30 -10.34
N VAL A 350 -17.93 -22.53 -9.94
CA VAL A 350 -17.48 -23.87 -9.48
C VAL A 350 -17.01 -23.93 -8.02
N ASP A 351 -17.09 -22.84 -7.25
CA ASP A 351 -16.46 -22.72 -5.93
C ASP A 351 -17.24 -23.37 -4.75
N SER A 352 -18.30 -24.13 -4.96
CA SER A 352 -19.19 -24.57 -3.86
C SER A 352 -19.48 -26.07 -3.74
N VAL A 353 -18.84 -26.97 -4.50
CA VAL A 353 -19.25 -28.39 -4.53
C VAL A 353 -18.36 -29.33 -3.71
N LEU A 354 -17.33 -28.84 -3.01
CA LEU A 354 -16.45 -29.68 -2.17
C LEU A 354 -16.70 -29.52 -0.66
N TYR A 355 -17.92 -29.14 -0.28
CA TYR A 355 -18.34 -29.20 1.12
C TYR A 355 -18.64 -30.64 1.53
N GLY A 356 -17.82 -31.14 2.46
CA GLY A 356 -18.31 -32.08 3.46
C GLY A 356 -18.39 -33.54 3.03
N LEU A 357 -17.31 -34.27 3.28
CA LEU A 357 -17.46 -35.65 3.76
C LEU A 357 -17.26 -35.78 5.27
N ASN A 358 -16.78 -34.74 5.98
CA ASN A 358 -16.61 -34.78 7.45
C ASN A 358 -16.79 -33.43 8.20
N GLY A 359 -17.29 -32.37 7.55
CA GLY A 359 -17.70 -31.12 8.24
C GLY A 359 -16.60 -30.28 8.90
N ARG A 360 -15.32 -30.49 8.57
CA ARG A 360 -14.20 -29.67 9.10
C ARG A 360 -13.53 -28.92 7.94
N VAL A 361 -13.55 -27.59 8.00
CA VAL A 361 -12.99 -26.67 6.99
C VAL A 361 -12.08 -25.68 7.69
N VAL A 362 -10.94 -25.35 7.08
CA VAL A 362 -10.04 -24.31 7.56
C VAL A 362 -10.10 -23.14 6.59
N ARG A 363 -10.46 -21.95 7.10
CA ARG A 363 -10.48 -20.71 6.32
C ARG A 363 -9.13 -20.03 6.40
N VAL A 364 -8.60 -19.63 5.24
CA VAL A 364 -7.35 -18.87 5.12
C VAL A 364 -7.64 -17.58 4.36
N ALA A 365 -7.17 -16.45 4.88
CA ALA A 365 -7.26 -15.15 4.20
C ALA A 365 -5.97 -14.90 3.41
N LEU A 366 -6.10 -14.61 2.12
CA LEU A 366 -4.99 -14.23 1.24
C LEU A 366 -5.24 -12.81 0.70
N PRO A 367 -4.20 -11.99 0.52
CA PRO A 367 -4.38 -10.65 -0.03
C PRO A 367 -4.65 -10.73 -1.53
N ARG A 368 -5.65 -9.97 -1.99
CA ARG A 368 -5.96 -9.79 -3.41
C ARG A 368 -5.86 -8.32 -3.78
N LEU A 369 -5.15 -8.01 -4.86
CA LEU A 369 -5.06 -6.64 -5.37
C LEU A 369 -6.32 -6.27 -6.16
N ILE A 370 -6.86 -5.10 -5.86
CA ILE A 370 -7.99 -4.49 -6.56
C ILE A 370 -7.47 -3.24 -7.28
N PRO A 371 -7.37 -3.29 -8.63
CA PRO A 371 -6.86 -2.16 -9.40
C PRO A 371 -7.87 -1.01 -9.44
N GLN A 372 -7.38 0.23 -9.38
CA GLN A 372 -8.19 1.44 -9.46
C GLN A 372 -7.77 2.30 -10.67
N LYS A 373 -7.95 1.75 -11.87
CA LYS A 373 -7.39 2.30 -13.10
C LYS A 373 -7.83 3.72 -13.43
N THR A 374 -6.87 4.56 -13.81
CA THR A 374 -7.12 5.92 -14.31
C THR A 374 -7.94 5.88 -15.60
N GLN A 375 -8.84 6.84 -15.76
CA GLN A 375 -9.56 7.05 -17.02
C GLN A 375 -8.90 8.12 -17.90
N VAL A 376 -7.83 8.75 -17.41
CA VAL A 376 -7.08 9.79 -18.12
C VAL A 376 -5.78 9.18 -18.64
N PRO A 377 -5.71 8.83 -19.94
CA PRO A 377 -4.54 8.14 -20.51
C PRO A 377 -3.37 9.08 -20.82
N VAL A 378 -3.63 10.38 -20.99
CA VAL A 378 -2.63 11.40 -21.32
C VAL A 378 -3.10 12.73 -20.72
N ASP A 379 -2.19 13.45 -20.08
CA ASP A 379 -2.43 14.83 -19.66
C ASP A 379 -1.83 15.80 -20.65
N ARG A 380 -2.56 16.88 -20.90
CA ARG A 380 -2.11 17.95 -21.77
C ARG A 380 -1.87 19.22 -20.97
N VAL A 381 -0.62 19.66 -20.95
CA VAL A 381 -0.21 20.93 -20.34
C VAL A 381 0.11 21.93 -21.44
N SER A 382 -0.45 23.13 -21.35
CA SER A 382 -0.17 24.24 -22.26
C SER A 382 0.56 25.34 -21.51
N LEU A 383 1.70 25.76 -22.05
CA LEU A 383 2.46 26.92 -21.60
C LEU A 383 2.18 28.06 -22.59
N ILE A 384 1.61 29.15 -22.11
CA ILE A 384 1.23 30.30 -22.93
C ILE A 384 2.14 31.47 -22.55
N GLN A 385 2.98 31.92 -23.48
CA GLN A 385 3.91 33.03 -23.24
C GLN A 385 3.15 34.36 -23.14
N ASP A 386 3.42 35.15 -22.09
CA ASP A 386 2.71 36.42 -21.84
C ASP A 386 2.94 37.46 -22.95
N ASP A 387 4.15 37.53 -23.49
CA ASP A 387 4.57 38.63 -24.40
C ASP A 387 3.97 38.54 -25.81
N ASN A 388 3.82 37.33 -26.36
CA ASN A 388 3.43 37.10 -27.75
C ASN A 388 2.27 36.10 -27.92
N GLY A 389 1.78 35.51 -26.82
CA GLY A 389 0.71 34.52 -26.85
C GLY A 389 1.11 33.16 -27.44
N THR A 390 2.40 32.89 -27.66
CA THR A 390 2.89 31.61 -28.19
C THR A 390 2.50 30.50 -27.23
N ARG A 391 1.82 29.48 -27.75
CA ARG A 391 1.39 28.31 -26.98
C ARG A 391 2.26 27.12 -27.29
N VAL A 392 2.93 26.59 -26.27
CA VAL A 392 3.66 25.32 -26.30
C VAL A 392 2.80 24.28 -25.58
N THR A 393 2.45 23.19 -26.26
CA THR A 393 1.61 22.12 -25.71
C THR A 393 2.43 20.86 -25.51
N LEU A 394 2.30 20.26 -24.32
CA LEU A 394 3.00 19.07 -23.89
C LEU A 394 1.99 17.97 -23.63
N ASN A 395 2.25 16.78 -24.16
CA ASN A 395 1.51 15.58 -23.80
C ASN A 395 2.40 14.74 -22.88
N THR A 396 1.87 14.32 -21.75
CA THR A 396 2.60 13.47 -20.80
C THR A 396 2.66 12.02 -21.30
N GLU A 397 3.80 11.36 -21.06
CA GLU A 397 3.98 9.94 -21.34
C GLU A 397 3.99 9.14 -20.05
N LEU A 398 3.37 7.96 -20.05
CA LEU A 398 3.42 7.04 -18.91
C LEU A 398 4.89 6.65 -18.66
N VAL A 399 5.38 6.92 -17.44
CA VAL A 399 6.73 6.52 -17.01
C VAL A 399 6.69 5.51 -15.87
N HIS A 400 5.60 5.40 -15.13
CA HIS A 400 5.50 4.46 -14.01
C HIS A 400 4.06 3.99 -13.79
N ASN A 401 3.81 2.68 -13.89
CA ASN A 401 2.50 2.08 -13.66
C ASN A 401 2.41 1.43 -12.27
N VAL A 402 2.00 2.20 -11.25
CA VAL A 402 1.99 1.76 -9.84
C VAL A 402 1.18 0.49 -9.67
N THR A 403 0.03 0.36 -10.35
CA THR A 403 -0.78 -0.86 -10.29
C THR A 403 -0.03 -2.09 -10.80
N ALA A 404 0.69 -1.98 -11.92
CA ALA A 404 1.46 -3.09 -12.46
C ALA A 404 2.62 -3.48 -11.52
N LEU A 405 3.28 -2.50 -10.89
CA LEU A 405 4.32 -2.76 -9.90
C LEU A 405 3.77 -3.44 -8.64
N ALA A 406 2.60 -2.99 -8.15
CA ALA A 406 1.94 -3.59 -7.00
C ALA A 406 1.51 -5.04 -7.27
N ASP A 407 0.97 -5.32 -8.47
CA ASP A 407 0.59 -6.67 -8.89
C ASP A 407 1.83 -7.57 -8.98
N LYS A 408 2.91 -7.05 -9.57
CA LYS A 408 4.19 -7.75 -9.67
C LYS A 408 4.76 -8.09 -8.29
N ALA A 409 4.85 -7.11 -7.39
CA ALA A 409 5.36 -7.30 -6.04
C ALA A 409 4.51 -8.29 -5.23
N LEU A 410 3.18 -8.24 -5.37
CA LEU A 410 2.26 -9.15 -4.68
C LEU A 410 2.36 -10.58 -5.21
N SER A 411 2.37 -10.74 -6.54
CA SER A 411 2.42 -12.06 -7.20
C SER A 411 3.67 -12.85 -6.84
N GLU A 412 4.83 -12.19 -6.75
CA GLU A 412 6.10 -12.80 -6.34
C GLU A 412 6.08 -13.32 -4.90
N ARG A 413 5.43 -12.56 -4.00
CA ARG A 413 5.35 -12.92 -2.58
C ARG A 413 4.21 -13.88 -2.28
N MET A 414 3.25 -14.05 -3.20
CA MET A 414 2.02 -14.79 -2.95
C MET A 414 2.26 -16.25 -2.54
N ALA A 415 3.26 -16.91 -3.13
CA ALA A 415 3.61 -18.28 -2.76
C ALA A 415 4.05 -18.37 -1.29
N GLY A 416 4.92 -17.47 -0.85
CA GLY A 416 5.38 -17.38 0.54
C GLY A 416 4.25 -17.03 1.51
N ILE A 417 3.41 -16.04 1.15
CA ILE A 417 2.23 -15.65 1.93
C ILE A 417 1.28 -16.84 2.09
N THR A 418 1.00 -17.55 0.99
CA THR A 418 0.11 -18.71 1.00
C THR A 418 0.65 -19.81 1.89
N VAL A 419 1.92 -20.19 1.74
CA VAL A 419 2.56 -21.23 2.58
C VAL A 419 2.49 -20.85 4.07
N LYS A 420 2.77 -19.59 4.41
CA LYS A 420 2.71 -19.11 5.79
C LYS A 420 1.30 -19.15 6.36
N ALA A 421 0.31 -18.64 5.60
CA ALA A 421 -1.08 -18.60 6.03
C ALA A 421 -1.65 -20.03 6.21
N LEU A 422 -1.34 -20.94 5.29
CA LEU A 422 -1.66 -22.37 5.42
C LEU A 422 -1.03 -23.00 6.66
N SER A 423 0.26 -22.74 6.91
CA SER A 423 1.00 -23.29 8.07
C SER A 423 0.43 -22.80 9.40
N ARG A 424 0.09 -21.52 9.46
CA ARG A 424 -0.59 -20.90 10.60
C ARG A 424 -1.95 -21.57 10.83
N ALA A 425 -2.75 -21.68 9.79
CA ALA A 425 -4.09 -22.23 9.88
C ALA A 425 -4.07 -23.71 10.29
N ALA A 426 -3.15 -24.51 9.74
CA ALA A 426 -2.94 -25.91 10.15
C ALA A 426 -2.49 -26.02 11.62
N THR A 427 -1.62 -25.12 12.09
CA THR A 427 -1.15 -25.11 13.48
C THR A 427 -2.26 -24.72 14.45
N LYS A 428 -2.98 -23.62 14.16
CA LYS A 428 -4.15 -23.20 14.94
C LYS A 428 -5.19 -24.32 15.04
N PHE A 429 -5.42 -25.02 13.93
CA PHE A 429 -6.30 -26.17 13.89
C PHE A 429 -5.80 -27.33 14.77
N ALA A 430 -4.53 -27.73 14.64
CA ALA A 430 -3.94 -28.80 15.44
C ALA A 430 -3.98 -28.50 16.94
N LEU A 431 -3.74 -27.23 17.33
CA LEU A 431 -3.86 -26.77 18.73
C LEU A 431 -5.31 -26.84 19.22
N ALA A 432 -6.29 -26.42 18.41
CA ALA A 432 -7.70 -26.53 18.76
C ALA A 432 -8.12 -28.01 18.91
N GLU A 433 -7.68 -28.90 18.02
CA GLU A 433 -7.93 -30.34 18.17
C GLU A 433 -7.23 -30.94 19.39
N GLY A 434 -5.98 -30.55 19.68
CA GLY A 434 -5.25 -30.98 20.86
C GLY A 434 -5.93 -30.53 22.16
N ALA A 435 -6.34 -29.26 22.23
CA ALA A 435 -7.04 -28.69 23.38
C ALA A 435 -8.40 -29.36 23.60
N THR A 436 -9.14 -29.66 22.53
CA THR A 436 -10.43 -30.37 22.63
C THR A 436 -10.26 -31.81 23.11
N ARG A 437 -9.27 -32.55 22.59
CA ARG A 437 -8.95 -33.90 23.06
C ARG A 437 -8.48 -33.90 24.51
N ALA A 438 -7.59 -32.97 24.89
CA ALA A 438 -7.13 -32.82 26.27
C ALA A 438 -8.27 -32.44 27.21
N ALA A 439 -9.15 -31.52 26.81
CA ALA A 439 -10.32 -31.14 27.61
C ALA A 439 -11.32 -32.30 27.75
N GLN A 440 -11.52 -33.10 26.72
CA GLN A 440 -12.34 -34.32 26.78
C GLN A 440 -11.74 -35.40 27.69
N GLN A 441 -10.40 -35.51 27.74
CA GLN A 441 -9.69 -36.43 28.63
C GLN A 441 -9.64 -35.93 30.09
N ALA A 442 -9.56 -34.61 30.30
CA ALA A 442 -9.56 -33.98 31.62
C ALA A 442 -10.97 -33.82 32.22
N ALA A 443 -12.01 -33.85 31.39
CA ALA A 443 -13.40 -33.93 31.82
C ALA A 443 -13.70 -35.33 32.39
N GLY A 444 -13.30 -35.56 33.64
CA GLY A 444 -13.77 -36.69 34.43
C GLY A 444 -15.30 -36.66 34.60
N ARG A 445 -15.90 -37.79 34.99
CA ARG A 445 -17.36 -37.99 35.10
C ARG A 445 -18.11 -37.00 36.01
N ASP A 446 -17.40 -36.16 36.77
CA ASP A 446 -17.95 -35.11 37.64
C ASP A 446 -17.67 -33.67 37.15
N ALA A 447 -17.27 -33.48 35.89
CA ALA A 447 -17.07 -32.16 35.32
C ALA A 447 -18.41 -31.41 35.16
N GLY A 448 -18.63 -30.39 35.99
CA GLY A 448 -19.88 -29.61 35.99
C GLY A 448 -20.18 -28.92 34.65
N PRO A 449 -21.44 -28.49 34.40
CA PRO A 449 -21.93 -27.95 33.12
C PRO A 449 -21.09 -26.81 32.53
N TRP A 450 -20.39 -26.06 33.38
CA TRP A 450 -19.51 -24.96 33.01
C TRP A 450 -18.23 -25.40 32.28
N VAL A 451 -17.72 -26.62 32.53
CA VAL A 451 -16.58 -27.17 31.77
C VAL A 451 -17.01 -27.51 30.34
N GLY A 452 -18.22 -28.07 30.17
CA GLY A 452 -18.84 -28.30 28.86
C GLY A 452 -19.12 -27.00 28.09
N LEU A 453 -19.49 -25.92 28.78
CA LEU A 453 -19.67 -24.58 28.20
C LEU A 453 -18.33 -23.98 27.74
N LEU A 454 -17.26 -24.10 28.54
CA LEU A 454 -15.92 -23.63 28.17
C LEU A 454 -15.36 -24.40 26.96
N VAL A 455 -15.56 -25.72 26.90
CA VAL A 455 -15.22 -26.54 25.73
C VAL A 455 -16.09 -26.19 24.53
N GLY A 456 -17.39 -25.92 24.73
CA GLY A 456 -18.32 -25.48 23.69
C GLY A 456 -18.00 -24.11 23.10
N LEU A 457 -17.51 -23.17 23.93
CA LEU A 457 -17.06 -21.84 23.50
C LEU A 457 -15.70 -21.89 22.79
N LEU A 458 -14.78 -22.73 23.27
CA LEU A 458 -13.49 -22.98 22.60
C LEU A 458 -13.65 -23.66 21.23
N THR A 459 -14.68 -24.50 21.06
CA THR A 459 -14.92 -25.28 19.83
C THR A 459 -15.64 -24.53 18.72
N LYS A 460 -16.44 -23.49 19.02
CA LYS A 460 -17.33 -22.87 18.03
C LYS A 460 -16.99 -21.44 17.61
N GLY A 461 -16.12 -20.71 18.34
CA GLY A 461 -15.93 -19.28 18.08
C GLY A 461 -14.50 -18.82 17.75
N LEU A 462 -13.48 -19.38 18.41
CA LEU A 462 -12.15 -18.75 18.41
C LEU A 462 -11.19 -19.25 17.31
N ALA A 463 -11.41 -20.45 16.77
CA ALA A 463 -10.51 -21.04 15.77
C ALA A 463 -10.74 -20.51 14.34
N VAL A 464 -11.90 -19.89 14.06
CA VAL A 464 -12.32 -19.49 12.69
C VAL A 464 -12.26 -17.97 12.48
N ALA A 465 -12.10 -17.17 13.54
CA ALA A 465 -12.30 -15.71 13.49
C ALA A 465 -11.03 -14.84 13.44
N SER A 466 -9.81 -15.41 13.40
CA SER A 466 -8.55 -14.62 13.53
C SER A 466 -7.61 -14.63 12.31
N GLU A 467 -8.06 -15.07 11.13
CA GLU A 467 -7.26 -14.94 9.90
C GLU A 467 -7.67 -13.68 9.14
N GLU A 468 -6.70 -12.78 8.96
CA GLU A 468 -6.80 -11.57 8.13
C GLU A 468 -5.48 -11.44 7.35
N ALA A 469 -5.58 -11.12 6.05
CA ALA A 469 -4.41 -10.86 5.24
C ALA A 469 -3.86 -9.45 5.54
N ASP A 470 -2.54 -9.28 5.36
CA ASP A 470 -1.98 -7.93 5.40
C ASP A 470 -2.39 -7.13 4.16
N LYS A 471 -3.38 -6.25 4.34
CA LYS A 471 -3.93 -5.37 3.30
C LYS A 471 -3.24 -4.01 3.22
N ARG A 472 -2.25 -3.75 4.09
CA ARG A 472 -1.54 -2.48 4.10
C ARG A 472 -0.82 -2.27 2.76
N SER A 473 -0.96 -1.05 2.25
CA SER A 473 -0.47 -0.59 0.95
C SER A 473 -0.51 0.95 0.94
N TRP A 474 0.42 1.59 0.25
CA TRP A 474 0.49 3.05 0.15
C TRP A 474 -0.57 3.59 -0.82
N GLN A 475 -1.81 3.75 -0.33
CA GLN A 475 -2.97 4.07 -1.16
C GLN A 475 -3.09 5.54 -1.58
N THR A 476 -2.32 6.47 -0.99
CA THR A 476 -2.29 7.87 -1.48
C THR A 476 -1.50 8.04 -2.79
N LEU A 477 -0.76 7.02 -3.23
CA LEU A 477 -0.09 7.04 -4.53
C LEU A 477 -1.11 7.13 -5.69
N PRO A 478 -0.68 7.53 -6.90
CA PRO A 478 -1.50 7.42 -8.10
C PRO A 478 -1.59 5.97 -8.60
N ASP A 479 -2.46 5.73 -9.59
CA ASP A 479 -2.40 4.53 -10.43
C ASP A 479 -1.18 4.60 -11.36
N GLU A 480 -0.95 5.77 -11.95
CA GLU A 480 0.07 5.99 -12.98
C GLU A 480 0.78 7.33 -12.76
N ILE A 481 2.10 7.37 -13.02
CA ILE A 481 2.90 8.60 -13.05
C ILE A 481 3.28 8.85 -14.49
N HIS A 482 2.96 10.05 -14.97
CA HIS A 482 3.31 10.50 -16.30
C HIS A 482 4.32 11.64 -16.24
N LEU A 483 5.17 11.74 -17.26
CA LEU A 483 6.20 12.75 -17.37
C LEU A 483 6.18 13.39 -18.76
N ALA A 484 6.32 14.71 -18.81
CA ALA A 484 6.68 15.45 -20.01
C ALA A 484 7.83 16.40 -19.70
N ARG A 485 8.70 16.67 -20.67
CA ARG A 485 9.64 17.79 -20.58
C ARG A 485 9.68 18.54 -21.87
N VAL A 486 10.06 19.80 -21.77
CA VAL A 486 10.29 20.66 -22.92
C VAL A 486 11.37 21.67 -22.60
N TRP A 487 12.14 22.00 -23.62
CA TRP A 487 13.02 23.15 -23.61
C TRP A 487 12.36 24.30 -24.36
N ILE A 488 12.20 25.43 -23.70
CA ILE A 488 11.52 26.62 -24.22
C ILE A 488 12.38 27.87 -24.04
N PRO A 489 12.17 28.92 -24.84
CA PRO A 489 12.83 30.19 -24.61
C PRO A 489 12.57 30.72 -23.20
N PRO A 490 13.52 31.44 -22.60
CA PRO A 490 13.31 32.17 -21.35
C PRO A 490 12.17 33.18 -21.48
N GLY A 491 11.42 33.40 -20.41
CA GLY A 491 10.29 34.32 -20.41
C GLY A 491 9.24 33.98 -19.36
N ARG A 492 8.13 34.72 -19.40
CA ARG A 492 6.99 34.54 -18.50
C ARG A 492 5.89 33.76 -19.20
N TYR A 493 5.42 32.70 -18.56
CA TYR A 493 4.44 31.75 -19.09
C TYR A 493 3.29 31.53 -18.12
N GLN A 494 2.07 31.49 -18.65
CA GLN A 494 0.92 30.95 -17.94
C GLN A 494 0.81 29.45 -18.19
N VAL A 495 0.67 28.69 -17.12
CA VAL A 495 0.44 27.24 -17.18
C VAL A 495 -1.06 26.97 -17.15
N GLN A 496 -1.54 26.25 -18.16
CA GLN A 496 -2.90 25.73 -18.25
C GLN A 496 -2.84 24.21 -18.34
N SER A 497 -3.62 23.49 -17.52
CA SER A 497 -3.61 22.02 -17.51
C SER A 497 -5.00 21.50 -17.82
N SER A 498 -5.18 20.97 -19.03
CA SER A 498 -6.46 20.35 -19.40
C SER A 498 -6.43 18.88 -19.02
N VAL A 499 -7.21 18.51 -18.01
CA VAL A 499 -7.45 17.11 -17.64
C VAL A 499 -8.50 16.52 -18.57
N GLY A 500 -8.19 15.41 -19.26
CA GLY A 500 -9.19 14.60 -19.97
C GLY A 500 -9.94 15.28 -21.13
N GLY A 501 -9.41 16.37 -21.71
CA GLY A 501 -9.98 17.01 -22.90
C GLY A 501 -11.22 17.89 -22.67
N SER A 502 -11.69 18.06 -21.42
CA SER A 502 -12.73 19.03 -21.08
C SER A 502 -12.14 20.12 -20.20
N LEU A 503 -11.98 21.32 -20.77
CA LEU A 503 -11.87 22.54 -19.98
C LEU A 503 -13.19 22.69 -19.21
N ASP A 504 -13.20 22.62 -17.88
CA ASP A 504 -14.37 23.03 -17.10
C ASP A 504 -14.43 24.57 -17.15
N PRO A 505 -15.34 25.18 -17.94
CA PRO A 505 -15.37 26.62 -18.10
C PRO A 505 -15.94 27.34 -16.87
N LEU A 506 -16.40 26.60 -15.86
CA LEU A 506 -17.02 27.12 -14.64
C LEU A 506 -16.06 27.17 -13.45
N LYS A 507 -14.84 26.64 -13.58
CA LYS A 507 -13.79 26.75 -12.58
C LYS A 507 -12.59 27.44 -13.21
N PRO A 508 -12.21 28.66 -12.79
CA PRO A 508 -10.95 29.24 -13.23
C PRO A 508 -9.85 28.28 -12.74
N GLU A 509 -9.22 27.55 -13.68
CA GLU A 509 -7.98 26.84 -13.40
C GLU A 509 -7.07 27.84 -12.68
N VAL A 510 -6.45 27.41 -11.58
CA VAL A 510 -5.43 28.22 -10.91
C VAL A 510 -4.30 28.41 -11.91
N MET A 511 -4.36 29.52 -12.64
CA MET A 511 -3.36 29.89 -13.63
C MET A 511 -2.06 30.13 -12.87
N ARG A 512 -1.16 29.15 -12.93
CA ARG A 512 0.15 29.27 -12.32
C ARG A 512 1.04 30.00 -13.32
N THR A 513 1.62 31.11 -12.89
CA THR A 513 2.60 31.81 -13.71
C THR A 513 3.99 31.25 -13.41
N LEU A 514 4.74 30.94 -14.47
CA LEU A 514 6.16 30.58 -14.42
C LEU A 514 6.98 31.72 -15.03
N SER A 515 8.01 32.15 -14.32
CA SER A 515 9.06 33.02 -14.88
C SER A 515 10.30 32.16 -15.04
N LEU A 516 10.85 32.10 -16.24
CA LEU A 516 11.96 31.21 -16.58
C LEU A 516 13.16 31.98 -17.11
N GLU A 517 14.32 31.77 -16.50
CA GLU A 517 15.62 32.28 -16.92
C GLU A 517 16.37 31.29 -17.84
N PRO A 518 17.36 31.74 -18.63
CA PRO A 518 18.21 30.84 -19.42
C PRO A 518 18.87 29.75 -18.56
N GLY A 519 18.75 28.49 -18.97
CA GLY A 519 19.29 27.34 -18.24
C GLY A 519 18.54 26.99 -16.94
N GLU A 520 17.46 27.69 -16.61
CA GLU A 520 16.60 27.34 -15.47
C GLU A 520 15.81 26.07 -15.76
N THR A 521 15.55 25.27 -14.71
CA THR A 521 14.62 24.14 -14.81
C THR A 521 13.49 24.35 -13.82
N ALA A 522 12.26 24.34 -14.29
CA ALA A 522 11.08 24.35 -13.44
C ALA A 522 10.43 22.96 -13.40
N VAL A 523 10.05 22.50 -12.20
CA VAL A 523 9.30 21.26 -12.03
C VAL A 523 7.87 21.59 -11.63
N LEU A 524 6.91 21.07 -12.40
CA LEU A 524 5.48 21.18 -12.17
C LEU A 524 4.94 19.83 -11.73
N LEU A 525 4.43 19.76 -10.51
CA LEU A 525 3.71 18.60 -9.99
C LEU A 525 2.20 18.86 -10.07
N GLN A 526 1.45 17.88 -10.59
CA GLN A 526 0.00 17.93 -10.64
C GLN A 526 -0.63 16.58 -10.26
N ARG A 527 -1.85 16.63 -9.72
CA ARG A 527 -2.65 15.46 -9.36
C ARG A 527 -3.94 15.45 -10.18
N VAL A 528 -4.18 14.33 -10.86
CA VAL A 528 -5.36 14.10 -11.68
C VAL A 528 -6.21 13.02 -11.03
N MET A 529 -7.34 13.42 -10.47
CA MET A 529 -8.33 12.51 -9.87
C MET A 529 -9.44 12.17 -10.88
N PRO A 530 -9.96 10.94 -10.86
CA PRO A 530 -11.05 10.50 -11.75
C PRO A 530 -12.41 11.10 -11.37
#